data_AF-A0A397F5I1-F1
#
_entry.id   AF-A0A397F5I1-F1
#
_cell.length_a   1.000
_cell.length_b   1.000
_cell.length_c   1.000
_cell.angle_alpha   90.00
_cell.angle_beta   90.00
_cell.angle_gamma   90.00
#
_symmetry.space_group_name_H-M   'P 1'
#
loop_
_entity.id
_entity.type
_entity.pdbx_description
1 polymer ?
#
loop_
_entity_poly.entity_id
_entity_poly.type
_entity_poly.pdbx_seq_one_letter_code
_entity_poly.pdbx_strand_id
1 'polypeptide(L)'
;MDKYQSASSTVSLIHQVLATPQHAADLLRLRHATSHASLWDDPVQAASLLQQLSVLEKRDTVATQLTQTLDDTKELFDMAMDENDMSVLDDCVATVDDAEVTAKNLRAALLLSEPTDPSSCFIRSYVLHPYKMVKDHRTNMTCANAKGVLDGDISP
;
A
#
# COMPACT_ATOMS: atom_id res chain seq x y z
N MET A 1 -18.77 -7.04 13.48
CA MET A 1 -18.28 -8.25 12.78
C MET A 1 -17.68 -7.91 11.42
N ASP A 2 -18.41 -7.25 10.52
CA ASP A 2 -17.93 -6.95 9.15
C ASP A 2 -16.61 -6.17 9.09
N LYS A 3 -16.42 -5.17 9.97
CA LYS A 3 -15.19 -4.36 10.02
C LYS A 3 -13.94 -5.17 10.42
N TYR A 4 -14.06 -6.05 11.41
CA TYR A 4 -12.96 -6.93 11.82
C TYR A 4 -12.54 -7.87 10.68
N GLN A 5 -13.52 -8.45 9.97
CA GLN A 5 -13.24 -9.30 8.80
C GLN A 5 -12.56 -8.52 7.67
N SER A 6 -12.98 -7.27 7.42
CA SER A 6 -12.32 -6.37 6.46
C SER A 6 -10.87 -6.06 6.85
N ALA A 7 -10.63 -5.72 8.13
CA ALA A 7 -9.30 -5.43 8.66
C ALA A 7 -8.38 -6.66 8.60
N SER A 8 -8.86 -7.82 9.06
CA SER A 8 -8.13 -9.10 9.03
C SER A 8 -7.79 -9.54 7.59
N SER A 9 -8.73 -9.39 6.65
CA SER A 9 -8.47 -9.67 5.22
C SER A 9 -7.41 -8.74 4.64
N THR A 10 -7.45 -7.46 5.02
CA THR A 10 -6.47 -6.46 4.57
C THR A 10 -5.07 -6.76 5.10
N VAL A 11 -4.95 -7.13 6.38
CA VAL A 11 -3.68 -7.53 7.00
C VAL A 11 -3.13 -8.82 6.39
N SER A 12 -4.00 -9.80 6.10
CA SER A 12 -3.61 -11.03 5.41
C SER A 12 -3.03 -10.75 4.01
N LEU A 13 -3.66 -9.85 3.25
CA LEU A 13 -3.15 -9.40 1.94
C LEU A 13 -1.78 -8.70 2.07
N ILE A 14 -1.60 -7.88 3.10
CA ILE A 14 -0.31 -7.20 3.37
C ILE A 14 0.78 -8.26 3.60
N HIS A 15 0.53 -9.26 4.45
CA HIS A 15 1.47 -10.35 4.68
C HIS A 15 1.78 -11.16 3.42
N GLN A 16 0.78 -11.40 2.58
CA GLN A 16 0.99 -12.11 1.31
C GLN A 16 1.91 -11.33 0.36
N VAL A 17 1.80 -9.99 0.34
CA VAL A 17 2.68 -9.12 -0.44
C VAL A 17 4.09 -9.08 0.16
N LEU A 18 4.21 -8.96 1.48
CA LEU A 18 5.52 -8.95 2.18
C LEU A 18 6.22 -10.31 2.11
N ALA A 19 5.47 -11.41 2.03
CA ALA A 19 6.02 -12.76 1.87
C ALA A 19 6.50 -13.07 0.44
N THR A 20 6.39 -12.13 -0.50
CA THR A 20 6.88 -12.33 -1.86
C THR A 20 8.40 -12.52 -1.87
N PRO A 21 8.93 -13.41 -2.72
CA PRO A 21 10.37 -13.66 -2.79
C PRO A 21 11.16 -12.43 -3.25
N GLN A 22 10.52 -11.50 -3.96
CA GLN A 22 11.11 -10.21 -4.34
C GLN A 22 11.41 -9.34 -3.12
N HIS A 23 10.43 -9.15 -2.22
CA HIS A 23 10.62 -8.34 -1.01
C HIS A 23 11.74 -8.90 -0.11
N ALA A 24 11.76 -10.23 0.06
CA ALA A 24 12.82 -10.91 0.81
C ALA A 24 14.21 -10.76 0.16
N ALA A 25 14.28 -10.86 -1.18
CA ALA A 25 15.53 -10.66 -1.93
C ALA A 25 16.01 -9.21 -1.85
N ASP A 26 15.10 -8.23 -1.88
CA ASP A 26 15.42 -6.80 -1.78
C ASP A 26 15.96 -6.44 -0.39
N LEU A 27 15.36 -6.96 0.68
CA LEU A 27 15.87 -6.81 2.04
C LEU A 27 17.26 -7.44 2.20
N LEU A 28 17.46 -8.65 1.67
CA LEU A 28 18.75 -9.32 1.71
C LEU A 28 19.81 -8.54 0.93
N ARG A 29 19.48 -8.05 -0.27
CA ARG A 29 20.36 -7.20 -1.09
C ARG A 29 20.76 -5.94 -0.35
N LEU A 30 19.80 -5.25 0.28
CA LEU A 30 20.05 -4.03 1.05
C LEU A 30 20.89 -4.29 2.29
N ARG A 31 20.64 -5.37 3.04
CA ARG A 31 21.46 -5.77 4.20
C ARG A 31 22.89 -6.15 3.82
N HIS A 32 23.08 -6.86 2.71
CA HIS A 32 24.42 -7.14 2.20
C HIS A 32 25.14 -5.85 1.80
N ALA A 33 24.46 -4.95 1.08
CA ALA A 33 25.03 -3.66 0.69
C ALA A 33 25.45 -2.80 1.91
N THR A 34 24.68 -2.81 3.00
CA THR A 34 25.03 -2.08 4.22
C THR A 34 26.11 -2.75 5.07
N SER A 35 26.36 -4.05 4.87
CA SER A 35 27.38 -4.82 5.61
C SER A 35 28.78 -4.70 5.00
N HIS A 36 28.90 -4.25 3.75
CA HIS A 36 30.18 -4.09 3.07
C HIS A 36 30.91 -2.82 3.52
N ALA A 37 32.23 -2.94 3.76
CA ALA A 37 33.09 -1.84 4.20
C ALA A 37 33.12 -0.64 3.23
N SER A 38 32.83 -0.87 1.95
CA SER A 38 32.76 0.14 0.88
C SER A 38 31.52 1.04 0.95
N LEU A 39 30.58 0.79 1.86
CA LEU A 39 29.40 1.65 2.04
C LEU A 39 29.81 3.10 2.38
N TRP A 40 30.89 3.26 3.14
CA TRP A 40 31.36 4.57 3.61
C TRP A 40 32.24 5.31 2.61
N ASP A 41 32.45 4.76 1.40
CA ASP A 41 33.21 5.43 0.34
C ASP A 41 32.42 6.60 -0.28
N ASP A 42 31.09 6.56 -0.25
CA ASP A 42 30.20 7.64 -0.69
C ASP A 42 29.08 7.91 0.34
N PRO A 43 29.16 9.03 1.10
CA PRO A 43 28.19 9.34 2.14
C PRO A 43 26.76 9.57 1.61
N VAL A 44 26.61 9.95 0.33
CA VAL A 44 25.29 10.18 -0.28
C VAL A 44 24.58 8.86 -0.57
N GLN A 45 25.33 7.87 -1.09
CA GLN A 45 24.80 6.53 -1.34
C GLN A 45 24.52 5.78 -0.04
N ALA A 46 25.41 5.90 0.95
CA ALA A 46 25.20 5.31 2.28
C ALA A 46 23.90 5.80 2.93
N ALA A 47 23.64 7.11 2.89
CA ALA A 47 22.45 7.70 3.47
C ALA A 47 21.16 7.20 2.80
N SER A 48 21.14 7.12 1.45
CA SER A 48 19.95 6.66 0.72
C SER A 48 19.67 5.17 0.93
N LEU A 49 20.69 4.31 0.98
CA LEU A 49 20.53 2.88 1.24
C LEU A 49 20.05 2.60 2.67
N LEU A 50 20.60 3.29 3.67
CA LEU A 50 20.15 3.18 5.07
C LEU A 50 18.71 3.68 5.22
N GLN A 51 18.35 4.77 4.56
CA GLN A 51 16.97 5.27 4.55
C GLN A 51 16.03 4.22 3.95
N GLN A 52 16.34 3.65 2.78
CA GLN A 52 15.53 2.63 2.13
C GLN A 52 15.38 1.37 3.01
N LEU A 53 16.47 0.87 3.59
CA LEU A 53 16.45 -0.27 4.50
C LEU A 53 15.55 0.00 5.71
N SER A 54 15.73 1.16 6.36
CA SER A 54 14.92 1.53 7.52
C SER A 54 13.43 1.64 7.20
N VAL A 55 13.07 2.07 5.99
CA VAL A 55 11.68 2.16 5.54
C VAL A 55 11.08 0.77 5.37
N LEU A 56 11.79 -0.14 4.70
CA LEU A 56 11.31 -1.51 4.51
C LEU A 56 11.18 -2.27 5.84
N GLU A 57 12.19 -2.18 6.71
CA GLU A 57 12.14 -2.82 8.04
C GLU A 57 11.01 -2.26 8.89
N LYS A 58 10.78 -0.93 8.86
CA LYS A 58 9.62 -0.32 9.53
C LYS A 58 8.31 -0.91 9.02
N ARG A 59 8.15 -1.10 7.71
CA ARG A 59 6.90 -1.66 7.13
C ARG A 59 6.64 -3.09 7.62
N ASP A 60 7.68 -3.92 7.70
CA ASP A 60 7.56 -5.28 8.21
C ASP A 60 7.19 -5.31 9.71
N THR A 61 7.82 -4.44 10.51
CA THR A 61 7.48 -4.32 11.94
C THR A 61 6.04 -3.86 12.15
N VAL A 62 5.57 -2.88 11.37
CA VAL A 62 4.19 -2.38 11.44
C VAL A 62 3.18 -3.46 11.03
N ALA A 63 3.45 -4.24 9.98
CA ALA A 63 2.58 -5.34 9.57
C ALA A 63 2.45 -6.42 10.65
N THR A 64 3.58 -6.77 11.29
CA THR A 64 3.61 -7.73 12.41
C THR A 64 2.84 -7.19 13.61
N GLN A 65 3.08 -5.91 13.97
CA GLN A 65 2.38 -5.26 15.09
C GLN A 65 0.87 -5.17 14.84
N LEU A 66 0.44 -4.84 13.63
CA LEU A 66 -0.99 -4.77 13.27
C LEU A 66 -1.69 -6.12 13.44
N THR A 67 -0.99 -7.21 13.15
CA THR A 67 -1.53 -8.57 13.33
C THR A 67 -1.71 -8.88 14.80
N GLN A 68 -0.66 -8.63 15.60
CA GLN A 68 -0.72 -8.82 17.04
C GLN A 68 -1.84 -7.99 17.67
N THR A 69 -1.97 -6.71 17.30
CA THR A 69 -3.04 -5.86 17.83
C THR A 69 -4.43 -6.35 17.46
N LEU A 70 -4.63 -6.90 16.25
CA LEU A 70 -5.93 -7.43 15.85
C LEU A 70 -6.28 -8.75 16.57
N ASP A 71 -5.28 -9.60 16.82
CA ASP A 71 -5.46 -10.84 17.58
C ASP A 71 -5.74 -10.54 19.06
N ASP A 72 -4.95 -9.66 19.69
CA ASP A 72 -5.14 -9.22 21.07
C ASP A 72 -6.51 -8.56 21.28
N THR A 73 -6.90 -7.64 20.38
CA THR A 73 -8.22 -6.98 20.48
C THR A 73 -9.36 -7.97 20.28
N LYS A 74 -9.18 -9.02 19.48
CA LYS A 74 -10.20 -10.07 19.36
C LYS A 74 -10.34 -10.88 20.65
N GLU A 75 -9.24 -11.32 21.24
CA GLU A 75 -9.27 -12.03 22.52
C GLU A 75 -9.92 -11.16 23.61
N LEU A 76 -9.58 -9.88 23.64
CA LEU A 76 -10.12 -8.92 24.60
C LEU A 76 -11.62 -8.64 24.37
N PHE A 77 -12.06 -8.61 23.12
CA PHE A 77 -13.48 -8.51 22.77
C PHE A 77 -14.27 -9.74 23.20
N ASP A 78 -13.73 -10.95 22.99
CA ASP A 78 -14.38 -12.21 23.37
C ASP A 78 -14.54 -12.30 24.91
N MET A 79 -13.51 -11.91 25.68
CA MET A 79 -13.60 -11.83 27.14
C MET A 79 -14.63 -10.78 27.62
N ALA A 80 -14.63 -9.59 27.03
CA ALA A 80 -15.55 -8.53 27.40
C ALA A 80 -17.02 -8.84 27.04
N MET A 81 -17.24 -9.62 25.96
CA MET A 81 -18.55 -10.16 25.60
C MET A 81 -19.08 -11.12 26.67
N ASP A 82 -18.23 -12.02 27.17
CA ASP A 82 -18.61 -12.98 28.23
C ASP A 82 -18.92 -12.28 29.55
N GLU A 83 -18.15 -11.24 29.88
CA GLU A 83 -18.32 -10.44 31.12
C GLU A 83 -19.40 -9.36 31.03
N ASN A 84 -19.97 -9.11 29.84
CA ASN A 84 -20.90 -8.01 29.55
C ASN A 84 -20.34 -6.61 29.90
N ASP A 85 -19.03 -6.39 29.74
CA ASP A 85 -18.42 -5.08 29.97
C ASP A 85 -18.56 -4.18 28.74
N MET A 86 -19.60 -3.34 28.76
CA MET A 86 -19.91 -2.42 27.66
C MET A 86 -18.85 -1.35 27.42
N SER A 87 -18.05 -0.99 28.42
CA SER A 87 -17.01 0.04 28.25
C SER A 87 -15.85 -0.51 27.42
N VAL A 88 -15.40 -1.71 27.77
CA VAL A 88 -14.28 -2.37 27.09
C VAL A 88 -14.62 -2.71 25.64
N LEU A 89 -15.89 -3.03 25.36
CA LEU A 89 -16.35 -3.30 24.01
C LEU A 89 -16.30 -2.08 23.10
N ASP A 90 -16.60 -0.89 23.62
CA ASP A 90 -16.51 0.36 22.85
C ASP A 90 -15.04 0.70 22.54
N ASP A 91 -14.16 0.50 23.53
CA ASP A 91 -12.70 0.65 23.34
C ASP A 91 -12.15 -0.35 22.30
N CYS A 92 -12.64 -1.60 22.29
CA CYS A 92 -12.27 -2.59 21.28
C CYS A 92 -12.69 -2.16 19.87
N VAL A 93 -13.88 -1.59 19.71
CA VAL A 93 -14.33 -1.10 18.40
C VAL A 93 -13.49 0.08 17.93
N ALA A 94 -13.16 1.02 18.82
CA ALA A 94 -12.30 2.16 18.50
C ALA A 94 -10.89 1.72 18.07
N THR A 95 -10.28 0.79 18.81
CA THR A 95 -8.95 0.26 18.47
C THR A 95 -8.93 -0.50 17.14
N VAL A 96 -9.99 -1.26 16.82
CA VAL A 96 -10.13 -1.90 15.50
C VAL A 96 -10.28 -0.87 14.38
N ASP A 97 -11.02 0.22 14.60
CA ASP A 97 -11.17 1.29 13.60
C ASP A 97 -9.82 1.99 13.31
N ASP A 98 -9.03 2.29 14.34
CA ASP A 98 -7.69 2.86 14.20
C ASP A 98 -6.72 1.90 13.49
N ALA A 99 -6.77 0.61 13.82
CA ALA A 99 -6.00 -0.43 13.14
C ALA A 99 -6.41 -0.57 11.67
N GLU A 100 -7.69 -0.46 11.34
CA GLU A 100 -8.18 -0.52 9.95
C GLU A 100 -7.65 0.64 9.11
N VAL A 101 -7.67 1.88 9.63
CA VAL A 101 -7.11 3.05 8.95
C VAL A 101 -5.61 2.86 8.69
N THR A 102 -4.88 2.38 9.70
CA THR A 102 -3.44 2.12 9.60
C THR A 102 -3.14 1.03 8.57
N ALA A 103 -3.90 -0.06 8.57
CA ALA A 103 -3.77 -1.15 7.59
C ALA A 103 -4.06 -0.67 6.16
N LYS A 104 -5.09 0.15 5.95
CA LYS A 104 -5.40 0.75 4.64
C LYS A 104 -4.26 1.63 4.13
N ASN A 105 -3.68 2.47 5.00
CA ASN A 105 -2.56 3.33 4.66
C ASN A 105 -1.30 2.53 4.32
N LEU A 106 -0.97 1.50 5.11
CA LEU A 106 0.16 0.62 4.83
C LEU A 106 -0.02 -0.13 3.51
N ARG A 107 -1.23 -0.64 3.24
CA ARG A 107 -1.56 -1.28 1.96
C ARG A 107 -1.38 -0.31 0.80
N ALA A 108 -1.88 0.92 0.90
CA ALA A 108 -1.71 1.92 -0.14
C ALA A 108 -0.23 2.20 -0.40
N ALA A 109 0.58 2.35 0.65
CA ALA A 109 2.02 2.53 0.50
C ALA A 109 2.71 1.32 -0.17
N LEU A 110 2.25 0.09 0.08
CA LEU A 110 2.80 -1.13 -0.56
C LEU A 110 2.44 -1.20 -2.04
N LEU A 111 1.22 -0.81 -2.39
CA LEU A 111 0.80 -0.73 -3.79
C LEU A 111 1.51 0.39 -4.54
N LEU A 112 1.80 1.51 -3.86
CA LEU A 112 2.45 2.71 -4.42
C LEU A 112 3.97 2.70 -4.15
N SER A 113 4.67 1.65 -4.60
CA SER A 113 6.11 1.47 -4.34
C SER A 113 7.00 1.84 -5.52
N GLU A 114 6.44 2.15 -6.69
CA GLU A 114 7.19 2.46 -7.89
C GLU A 114 7.63 3.94 -7.95
N PRO A 115 8.79 4.23 -8.57
CA PRO A 115 9.31 5.61 -8.66
C PRO A 115 8.36 6.59 -9.36
N THR A 116 7.48 6.10 -10.24
CA THR A 116 6.53 6.90 -11.02
C THR A 116 5.20 7.14 -10.32
N ASP A 117 4.91 6.44 -9.22
CA ASP A 117 3.65 6.55 -8.49
C ASP A 117 3.29 7.95 -7.96
N PRO A 118 4.23 8.83 -7.54
CA PRO A 118 3.87 10.19 -7.16
C PRO A 118 3.59 11.11 -8.36
N SER A 119 3.78 10.64 -9.59
CA SER A 119 3.58 11.47 -10.78
C SER A 119 2.09 11.65 -11.09
N SER A 120 1.71 12.82 -11.59
CA SER A 120 0.34 13.03 -12.07
C SER A 120 0.04 12.10 -13.25
N CYS A 121 -1.09 11.38 -13.19
CA CYS A 121 -1.56 10.55 -14.30
C CYS A 121 -2.67 11.27 -15.09
N PHE A 122 -2.74 11.02 -16.40
CA PHE A 122 -3.83 11.48 -17.26
C PHE A 122 -4.66 10.29 -17.73
N ILE A 123 -5.97 10.36 -17.53
CA ILE A 123 -6.90 9.29 -17.87
C ILE A 123 -7.65 9.67 -19.16
N ARG A 124 -7.69 8.75 -20.13
CA ARG A 124 -8.51 8.87 -21.34
C ARG A 124 -9.32 7.60 -21.57
N SER A 125 -10.58 7.74 -21.95
CA SER A 125 -11.46 6.61 -22.26
C SER A 125 -11.60 6.46 -23.77
N TYR A 126 -11.40 5.24 -24.27
CA TYR A 126 -11.49 4.90 -25.69
C TYR A 126 -12.67 3.96 -25.93
N VAL A 127 -13.55 4.35 -26.85
CA VAL A 127 -14.58 3.49 -27.42
C VAL A 127 -14.19 3.24 -28.87
N LEU A 128 -13.98 1.98 -29.24
CA LEU A 128 -13.51 1.61 -30.58
C LEU A 128 -14.59 0.93 -31.44
N HIS A 129 -15.67 0.44 -30.81
CA HIS A 129 -16.80 -0.18 -31.50
C HIS A 129 -18.10 0.01 -30.69
N PRO A 130 -19.26 0.25 -31.34
CA PRO A 130 -19.49 0.40 -32.78
C PRO A 130 -19.03 1.75 -33.36
N TYR A 131 -18.82 2.77 -32.52
CA TYR A 131 -18.30 4.08 -32.93
C TYR A 131 -16.93 4.32 -32.33
N LYS A 132 -16.13 5.15 -33.01
CA LYS A 132 -14.81 5.58 -32.55
C LYS A 132 -14.96 6.88 -31.77
N MET A 133 -14.65 6.86 -30.49
CA MET A 133 -14.72 8.03 -29.62
C MET A 133 -13.61 7.97 -28.57
N VAL A 134 -12.96 9.12 -28.36
CA VAL A 134 -12.01 9.32 -27.27
C VAL A 134 -12.54 10.44 -26.39
N LYS A 135 -12.56 10.21 -25.09
CA LYS A 135 -12.86 11.22 -24.08
C LYS A 135 -11.61 11.48 -23.25
N ASP A 136 -11.11 12.70 -23.28
CA ASP A 136 -10.03 13.15 -22.41
C ASP A 136 -10.61 13.73 -21.11
N HIS A 137 -10.31 13.13 -19.96
CA HIS A 137 -10.83 13.57 -18.67
C HIS A 137 -10.11 14.81 -18.12
N ARG A 138 -8.96 15.21 -18.70
CA ARG A 138 -8.26 16.44 -18.33
C ARG A 138 -8.98 17.68 -18.86
N THR A 139 -9.48 17.63 -20.10
CA THR A 139 -10.07 18.78 -20.81
C THR A 139 -11.59 18.66 -20.97
N ASN A 140 -12.19 17.52 -20.59
CA ASN A 140 -13.58 17.17 -20.86
C ASN A 140 -13.95 17.19 -22.36
N MET A 141 -12.96 17.21 -23.26
CA MET A 141 -13.19 17.20 -24.70
C MET A 141 -13.44 15.78 -25.22
N THR A 142 -14.27 15.68 -26.25
CA THR A 142 -14.54 14.43 -26.96
C THR A 142 -14.11 14.55 -28.41
N CYS A 143 -13.38 13.55 -28.89
CA CYS A 143 -12.87 13.50 -30.25
C CYS A 143 -13.33 12.21 -30.93
N ALA A 144 -13.83 12.31 -32.17
CA ALA A 144 -14.21 11.14 -32.97
C ALA A 144 -12.98 10.44 -33.61
N ASN A 145 -11.83 11.11 -33.66
CA ASN A 145 -10.61 10.60 -34.27
C ASN A 145 -9.82 9.68 -33.32
N ALA A 146 -10.36 8.52 -32.97
CA ALA A 146 -9.68 7.59 -32.07
C ALA A 146 -8.35 7.04 -32.63
N LYS A 147 -8.23 6.94 -33.95
CA LYS A 147 -7.00 6.44 -34.59
C LYS A 147 -5.85 7.44 -34.46
N GLY A 148 -6.08 8.73 -34.73
CA GLY A 148 -5.05 9.76 -34.58
C GLY A 148 -4.53 9.87 -33.15
N VAL A 149 -5.42 9.82 -32.16
CA VAL A 149 -5.01 9.89 -30.74
C VAL A 149 -4.16 8.68 -30.33
N LEU A 150 -4.48 7.48 -30.83
CA LEU A 150 -3.65 6.28 -30.60
C LEU A 150 -2.30 6.36 -31.32
N ASP A 151 -2.25 7.01 -32.48
CA ASP A 151 -1.04 7.23 -33.28
C ASP A 151 -0.17 8.40 -32.74
N GLY A 152 -0.56 9.02 -31.62
CA GLY A 152 0.23 10.05 -30.95
C GLY A 152 -0.18 11.50 -31.23
N ASP A 153 -1.31 11.73 -31.92
CA ASP A 153 -1.93 13.05 -32.10
C ASP A 153 -2.63 13.51 -30.81
N ILE A 154 -1.82 13.68 -29.76
CA ILE A 154 -2.23 14.17 -28.44
C ILE A 154 -1.77 15.62 -28.31
N SER A 155 -2.67 16.57 -28.58
CA SER A 155 -2.41 17.97 -28.24
C SER A 155 -2.23 18.13 -26.72
N PRO A 156 -1.23 18.94 -26.27
CA PRO A 156 -1.08 19.28 -24.87
C PRO A 156 -2.33 19.93 -24.27
#